data_AF-A0AA37V7X9-F1
#
_entry.id   AF-A0AA37V7X9-F1
#
_cell.length_a   1.000
_cell.length_b   1.000
_cell.length_c   1.000
_cell.angle_alpha   90.00
_cell.angle_beta   90.00
_cell.angle_gamma   90.00
#
_symmetry.space_group_name_H-M   'P 1'
#
loop_
_entity.id
_entity.type
_entity.pdbx_description
1 polymer ?
#
loop_
_entity_poly.entity_id
_entity_poly.type
_entity_poly.pdbx_seq_one_letter_code
_entity_poly.pdbx_strand_id
1 'polypeptide(L)'
;MVTPDQAAHWIAVRALLGRAQAALPAPPLRHVQACAKLYEAFAEYLEHNELGLALDALMDLGHLTAPRGGFWRDLERAAEMMNLNNRLVALREALRNAPLPPDDA
;
A
#
# COMPACT_ATOMS: atom_id res chain seq x y z
N MET A 1 22.70 9.83 13.09
CA MET A 1 21.89 11.03 13.35
C MET A 1 20.99 11.21 12.14
N VAL A 2 19.67 11.05 12.30
CA VAL A 2 18.70 11.22 11.19
C VAL A 2 18.60 12.72 10.90
N THR A 3 18.80 13.13 9.65
CA THR A 3 18.62 14.54 9.25
C THR A 3 17.12 14.89 9.27
N PRO A 4 16.75 16.16 9.49
CA PRO A 4 15.34 16.58 9.42
C PRO A 4 14.68 16.23 8.08
N ASP A 5 15.46 16.24 7.00
CA ASP A 5 15.04 15.83 5.66
C ASP A 5 14.68 14.34 5.60
N GLN A 6 15.51 13.48 6.20
CA GLN A 6 15.25 12.05 6.31
C GLN A 6 14.03 11.74 7.20
N ALA A 7 13.81 12.51 8.28
CA ALA A 7 12.63 12.36 9.11
C ALA A 7 11.34 12.74 8.36
N ALA A 8 11.35 13.86 7.61
CA ALA A 8 10.24 14.28 6.77
C ALA A 8 9.93 13.23 5.68
N HIS A 9 10.97 12.61 5.12
CA HIS A 9 10.85 11.55 4.14
C HIS A 9 10.09 10.33 4.68
N TRP A 10 10.42 9.86 5.89
CA TRP A 10 9.72 8.73 6.51
C TRP A 10 8.30 9.05 6.94
N ILE A 11 8.02 10.29 7.35
CA ILE A 11 6.65 10.75 7.63
C ILE A 11 5.81 10.70 6.36
N ALA A 12 6.36 11.14 5.22
CA ALA A 12 5.67 11.09 3.94
C ALA A 12 5.37 9.65 3.49
N VAL A 13 6.31 8.70 3.70
CA VAL A 13 6.07 7.28 3.43
C VAL A 13 4.92 6.75 4.29
N ARG A 14 4.90 7.01 5.59
CA ARG A 14 3.81 6.57 6.48
C ARG A 14 2.46 7.16 6.05
N ALA A 15 2.44 8.42 5.64
CA ALA A 15 1.23 9.06 5.13
C ALA A 15 0.72 8.38 3.83
N LEU A 16 1.61 8.02 2.91
CA LEU A 16 1.26 7.28 1.69
C LEU A 16 0.65 5.91 2.02
N LEU A 17 1.26 5.15 2.93
CA LEU A 17 0.73 3.85 3.34
C LEU A 17 -0.64 3.97 4.03
N GLY A 18 -0.82 4.98 4.88
CA GLY A 18 -2.11 5.25 5.53
C GLY A 18 -3.22 5.63 4.54
N ARG A 19 -2.91 6.46 3.53
CA ARG A 19 -3.87 6.77 2.46
C ARG A 19 -4.23 5.54 1.62
N ALA A 20 -3.24 4.72 1.28
CA ALA A 20 -3.48 3.47 0.56
C ALA A 20 -4.39 2.54 1.38
N GLN A 21 -4.10 2.33 2.66
CA GLN A 21 -4.95 1.53 3.54
C GLN A 21 -6.40 2.05 3.58
N ALA A 22 -6.61 3.37 3.70
CA ALA A 22 -7.94 3.97 3.71
C ALA A 22 -8.70 3.86 2.37
N ALA A 23 -7.97 3.65 1.26
CA ALA A 23 -8.54 3.48 -0.07
C ALA A 23 -8.93 2.02 -0.40
N LEU A 24 -8.64 1.06 0.48
CA LEU A 24 -8.99 -0.33 0.27
C LEU A 24 -10.52 -0.51 0.35
N PRO A 25 -11.13 -1.23 -0.62
CA PRO A 25 -12.53 -1.57 -0.55
C PRO A 25 -12.78 -2.66 0.51
N ALA A 26 -14.05 -2.89 0.83
CA ALA A 26 -14.44 -3.97 1.71
C ALA A 26 -13.95 -5.33 1.14
N PRO A 27 -13.39 -6.22 1.99
CA PRO A 27 -12.86 -7.49 1.53
C PRO A 27 -13.98 -8.41 1.01
N PRO A 28 -13.77 -9.13 -0.11
CA PRO A 28 -14.68 -10.18 -0.56
C PRO A 28 -14.86 -11.25 0.53
N LEU A 29 -16.06 -11.80 0.71
CA LEU A 29 -16.37 -12.79 1.76
C LEU A 29 -15.36 -13.95 1.81
N ARG A 30 -14.95 -14.46 0.65
CA ARG A 30 -13.96 -15.54 0.52
C ARG A 30 -12.55 -15.20 1.03
N HIS A 31 -12.22 -13.92 1.17
CA HIS A 31 -10.90 -13.42 1.60
C HIS A 31 -10.93 -12.72 2.96
N VAL A 32 -12.08 -12.60 3.64
CA VAL A 32 -12.23 -11.82 4.89
C VAL A 32 -11.17 -12.19 5.93
N GLN A 33 -10.97 -13.49 6.18
CA GLN A 33 -9.99 -13.94 7.17
C GLN A 33 -8.54 -13.64 6.76
N ALA A 34 -8.22 -13.75 5.47
CA ALA A 34 -6.88 -13.46 4.96
C ALA A 34 -6.59 -11.95 5.05
N CYS A 35 -7.56 -11.12 4.65
CA CYS A 35 -7.46 -9.67 4.77
C CYS A 35 -7.33 -9.23 6.24
N ALA A 36 -8.08 -9.83 7.17
CA ALA A 36 -7.98 -9.51 8.60
C ALA A 36 -6.55 -9.72 9.13
N LYS A 37 -5.92 -10.86 8.79
CA LYS A 37 -4.52 -11.14 9.18
C LYS A 37 -3.53 -10.15 8.57
N LEU A 38 -3.73 -9.74 7.32
CA LEU A 38 -2.87 -8.75 6.67
C LEU A 38 -3.05 -7.35 7.27
N TYR A 39 -4.27 -6.98 7.70
CA TYR A 39 -4.50 -5.74 8.43
C TYR A 39 -3.79 -5.73 9.80
N GLU A 40 -3.85 -6.85 10.53
CA GLU A 40 -3.12 -7.01 11.79
C GLU A 40 -1.60 -6.89 11.58
N ALA A 41 -1.05 -7.62 10.60
CA ALA A 41 0.38 -7.57 10.27
C ALA A 41 0.81 -6.14 9.84
N PHE A 42 0.00 -5.48 9.01
CA PHE A 42 0.25 -4.10 8.61
C PHE A 42 0.34 -3.15 9.81
N ALA A 43 -0.56 -3.28 10.79
CA ALA A 43 -0.53 -2.46 11.99
C ALA A 43 0.74 -2.71 12.82
N GLU A 44 1.10 -3.98 13.02
CA GLU A 44 2.33 -4.39 13.73
C GLU A 44 3.60 -3.83 13.04
N TYR A 45 3.69 -3.96 11.71
CA TYR A 45 4.81 -3.40 10.94
C TYR A 45 4.91 -1.88 11.06
N LEU A 46 3.77 -1.16 11.12
CA LEU A 46 3.78 0.28 11.33
C LEU A 46 4.24 0.68 12.73
N GLU A 47 3.91 -0.11 13.76
CA GLU A 47 4.37 0.10 15.14
C GLU A 47 5.88 -0.11 15.28
N HIS A 48 6.43 -1.10 14.56
CA HIS A 48 7.86 -1.41 14.54
C HIS A 48 8.67 -0.63 13.49
N ASN A 49 8.04 0.30 12.76
CA ASN A 49 8.65 1.09 11.70
C ASN A 49 9.25 0.24 10.55
N GLU A 50 8.68 -0.94 10.31
CA GLU A 50 9.03 -1.86 9.24
C GLU A 50 8.27 -1.50 7.95
N LEU A 51 8.50 -0.30 7.42
CA LEU A 51 7.70 0.29 6.33
C LEU A 51 7.70 -0.53 5.04
N GLY A 52 8.77 -1.29 4.77
CA GLY A 52 8.83 -2.21 3.63
C GLY A 52 7.87 -3.40 3.78
N LEU A 53 7.76 -3.97 4.99
CA LEU A 53 6.82 -5.06 5.27
C LEU A 53 5.39 -4.56 5.31
N ALA A 54 5.16 -3.35 5.83
CA ALA A 54 3.87 -2.68 5.77
C ALA A 54 3.42 -2.46 4.31
N LEU A 55 4.34 -2.08 3.41
CA LEU A 55 4.07 -1.96 1.98
C LEU A 55 3.72 -3.32 1.36
N ASP A 56 4.49 -4.36 1.66
CA ASP A 56 4.24 -5.71 1.13
C ASP A 56 2.86 -6.24 1.59
N ALA A 57 2.48 -6.03 2.86
CA ALA A 57 1.15 -6.39 3.36
C ALA A 57 0.02 -5.64 2.63
N LEU A 58 0.22 -4.36 2.31
CA LEU A 58 -0.73 -3.60 1.50
C LEU A 58 -0.79 -4.11 0.06
N MET A 59 0.34 -4.49 -0.56
CA MET A 59 0.31 -5.11 -1.89
C MET A 59 -0.56 -6.37 -1.91
N ASP A 60 -0.41 -7.25 -0.93
CA ASP A 60 -1.22 -8.46 -0.80
C ASP A 60 -2.70 -8.14 -0.58
N LEU A 61 -3.02 -7.17 0.28
CA LEU A 61 -4.39 -6.67 0.45
C LEU A 61 -4.97 -6.14 -0.86
N GLY A 62 -4.20 -5.40 -1.64
CA GLY A 62 -4.61 -4.89 -2.94
C GLY A 62 -4.95 -6.02 -3.92
N HIS A 63 -4.14 -7.08 -3.95
CA HIS A 63 -4.41 -8.23 -4.80
C HIS A 63 -5.68 -8.99 -4.38
N LEU A 64 -6.01 -9.04 -3.09
CA LEU A 64 -7.20 -9.73 -2.59
C LEU A 64 -8.50 -8.92 -2.73
N THR A 65 -8.40 -7.60 -2.80
CA THR A 65 -9.55 -6.68 -2.72
C THR A 65 -9.82 -5.90 -4.01
N ALA A 66 -8.88 -5.92 -4.97
CA ALA A 66 -8.98 -5.21 -6.25
C ALA A 66 -9.32 -3.70 -6.10
N PRO A 67 -8.49 -2.91 -5.40
CA PRO A 67 -8.70 -1.47 -5.24
C PRO A 67 -8.43 -0.71 -6.54
N ARG A 68 -8.94 0.52 -6.62
CA ARG A 68 -8.72 1.43 -7.76
C ARG A 68 -7.25 1.85 -7.88
N GLY A 69 -6.89 2.38 -9.05
CA GLY A 69 -5.51 2.82 -9.36
C GLY A 69 -4.88 3.81 -8.35
N GLY A 70 -5.67 4.62 -7.65
CA GLY A 70 -5.16 5.53 -6.63
C GLY A 70 -4.39 4.82 -5.51
N PHE A 71 -4.85 3.64 -5.10
CA PHE A 71 -4.19 2.78 -4.13
C PHE A 71 -2.78 2.38 -4.59
N TRP A 72 -2.68 1.82 -5.79
CA TRP A 72 -1.43 1.34 -6.35
C TRP A 72 -0.43 2.47 -6.60
N ARG A 73 -0.91 3.66 -6.93
CA ARG A 73 -0.07 4.85 -7.12
C ARG A 73 0.55 5.33 -5.81
N ASP A 74 -0.20 5.32 -4.71
CA ASP A 74 0.35 5.67 -3.39
C ASP A 74 1.41 4.64 -2.95
N LEU A 75 1.20 3.34 -3.23
CA LEU A 75 2.20 2.30 -2.96
C LEU A 75 3.45 2.41 -3.86
N GLU A 76 3.29 2.67 -5.15
CA GLU A 76 4.41 2.94 -6.06
C GLU A 76 5.26 4.09 -5.54
N ARG A 77 4.61 5.21 -5.16
CA ARG A 77 5.32 6.38 -4.63
C ARG A 77 6.04 6.08 -3.32
N ALA A 78 5.42 5.31 -2.43
CA ALA A 78 6.06 4.88 -1.18
C ALA A 78 7.29 4.00 -1.47
N ALA A 79 7.20 3.05 -2.39
CA ALA A 79 8.30 2.20 -2.80
C ALA A 79 9.45 2.99 -3.44
N GLU A 80 9.17 3.98 -4.29
CA GLU A 80 10.17 4.89 -4.86
C GLU A 80 10.93 5.63 -3.75
N MET A 81 10.21 6.22 -2.80
CA MET A 81 10.81 6.93 -1.66
C MET A 81 11.69 6.00 -0.82
N MET A 82 11.30 4.74 -0.65
CA MET A 82 12.08 3.75 0.09
C MET A 82 13.21 3.10 -0.73
N ASN A 83 13.39 3.46 -2.00
CA ASN A 83 14.31 2.81 -2.96
C ASN A 83 14.07 1.29 -3.14
N LEU A 84 12.82 0.83 -3.00
CA LEU A 84 12.41 -0.57 -3.17
C LEU A 84 12.19 -0.92 -4.65
N ASN A 85 13.25 -0.80 -5.45
CA ASN A 85 13.21 -0.96 -6.91
C ASN A 85 12.67 -2.31 -7.37
N ASN A 86 12.87 -3.36 -6.57
CA ASN A 86 12.36 -4.70 -6.82
C ASN A 86 10.82 -4.81 -6.73
N ARG A 87 10.14 -3.88 -6.05
CA ARG A 87 8.67 -3.84 -5.94
C ARG A 87 8.01 -3.02 -7.04
N LEU A 88 8.73 -2.07 -7.66
CA LEU A 88 8.18 -1.13 -8.64
C LEU A 88 7.56 -1.83 -9.86
N VAL A 89 8.17 -2.91 -10.35
CA VAL A 89 7.65 -3.64 -11.52
C VAL A 89 6.25 -4.19 -11.25
N ALA A 90 6.08 -4.88 -10.11
CA ALA A 90 4.79 -5.44 -9.70
C ALA A 90 3.75 -4.34 -9.44
N LEU A 91 4.14 -3.25 -8.78
CA LEU A 91 3.25 -2.12 -8.49
C LEU A 91 2.74 -1.43 -9.78
N ARG A 92 3.61 -1.24 -10.76
CA ARG A 92 3.25 -0.68 -12.08
C ARG A 92 2.34 -1.59 -12.88
N GLU A 93 2.53 -2.91 -12.77
CA GLU A 93 1.64 -3.88 -13.35
C GLU A 93 0.26 -3.85 -12.68
N ALA A 94 0.21 -3.87 -11.35
CA ALA A 94 -1.03 -3.79 -10.60
C ALA A 94 -1.80 -2.49 -10.87
N LEU A 95 -1.10 -1.35 -10.97
CA LEU A 95 -1.68 -0.06 -11.33
C LEU A 95 -2.34 -0.09 -12.72
N ARG A 96 -1.68 -0.70 -13.72
CA ARG A 96 -2.22 -0.83 -15.08
C ARG A 96 -3.45 -1.71 -15.14
N ASN A 97 -3.49 -2.75 -14.29
CA ASN A 97 -4.59 -3.71 -14.23
C ASN A 97 -5.71 -3.29 -13.25
N ALA A 98 -5.58 -2.14 -12.59
CA ALA A 98 -6.53 -1.70 -11.59
C ALA A 98 -7.90 -1.36 -12.25
N PRO A 99 -9.02 -1.68 -11.59
CA PRO A 99 -10.34 -1.34 -12.09
C PRO A 99 -10.47 0.17 -12.32
N LEU A 100 -11.03 0.51 -13.48
CA LEU A 100 -11.37 1.88 -13.84
C LEU A 100 -12.50 2.40 -12.93
N PRO A 101 -12.57 3.72 -12.69
CA PRO A 101 -13.78 4.30 -12.11
C PRO A 101 -14.98 3.97 -13.02
N PRO A 102 -16.19 3.81 -12.45
CA PRO A 102 -17.39 3.70 -13.27
C PRO A 102 -17.50 4.96 -14.14
N ASP A 103 -17.82 4.78 -15.42
CA ASP A 103 -18.19 5.87 -16.32
C ASP A 103 -19.46 6.51 -15.74
N ASP A 104 -19.40 7.77 -15.35
CA ASP A 104 -20.59 8.54 -14.99
C ASP A 104 -21.38 8.76 -16.30
N ALA A 105 -22.30 7.84 -16.59
CA ALA A 105 -23.27 7.92 -17.69
C ALA A 105 -24.53 8.70 -17.29
#